data_AF-A0A5N7XFX3-F1
#
_entry.id   AF-A0A5N7XFX3-F1
#
_cell.length_a   1.000
_cell.length_b   1.000
_cell.length_c   1.000
_cell.angle_alpha   90.00
_cell.angle_beta   90.00
_cell.angle_gamma   90.00
#
_symmetry.space_group_name_H-M   'P 1'
#
loop_
_entity.id
_entity.type
_entity.pdbx_description
1 polymer ?
#
loop_
_entity_poly.entity_id
_entity_poly.type
_entity_poly.pdbx_seq_one_letter_code
_entity_poly.pdbx_strand_id
1 'polypeptide(L)'
;MSLDLVGKPLPSSERSEQIARDFLREAAPDLIPRMKISWIKPHDEPIRIVRNGRGETVTLTGMKMKARNQADGRWFWVIVGADERPMVFERDIVWITFPGHRKTEKWLHDGWLKEQATSKPT
;
A
#
# COMPACT_ATOMS: atom_id res chain seq x y z
N MET A 1 5.68 4.12 -13.17
CA MET A 1 6.28 4.85 -12.05
C MET A 1 7.70 5.24 -12.44
N SER A 2 8.06 6.52 -12.34
CA SER A 2 9.46 6.93 -12.47
C SER A 2 10.18 6.58 -11.16
N LEU A 3 11.40 6.08 -11.25
CA LEU A 3 12.27 5.75 -10.09
C LEU A 3 12.61 6.97 -9.21
N ASP A 4 12.15 8.15 -9.61
CA ASP A 4 12.28 9.42 -8.90
C ASP A 4 11.68 9.46 -7.49
N LEU A 5 11.07 8.38 -6.99
CA LEU A 5 10.48 8.33 -5.64
C LEU A 5 11.44 7.77 -4.59
N VAL A 6 12.51 7.10 -5.01
CA VAL A 6 13.52 6.56 -4.09
C VAL A 6 14.26 7.72 -3.43
N GLY A 7 14.21 7.80 -2.09
CA GLY A 7 14.88 8.84 -1.31
C GLY A 7 14.19 10.19 -1.24
N LYS A 8 12.96 10.32 -1.77
CA LYS A 8 12.16 11.55 -1.60
C LYS A 8 11.57 11.67 -0.20
N PRO A 9 11.32 12.90 0.29
CA PRO A 9 10.69 13.10 1.58
C PRO A 9 9.30 12.47 1.58
N LEU A 10 9.01 11.70 2.63
CA LEU A 10 7.70 11.09 2.82
C LEU A 10 6.68 12.13 3.30
N PRO A 11 5.39 11.96 2.96
CA PRO A 11 4.33 12.76 3.55
C PRO A 11 4.28 12.58 5.08
N SER A 12 3.72 13.56 5.78
CA SER A 12 3.48 13.44 7.21
C SER A 12 2.50 12.30 7.53
N SER A 13 2.47 11.86 8.78
CA SER A 13 1.50 10.83 9.22
C SER A 13 0.04 11.27 8.99
N GLU A 14 -0.28 12.53 9.27
CA GLU A 14 -1.61 13.11 9.05
C GLU A 14 -1.98 13.14 7.56
N ARG A 15 -1.04 13.55 6.72
CA ARG A 15 -1.24 13.58 5.26
C ARG A 15 -1.41 12.16 4.71
N SER A 16 -0.62 11.21 5.20
CA SER A 16 -0.71 9.81 4.84
C SER A 16 -2.04 9.19 5.26
N GLU A 17 -2.56 9.55 6.44
CA GLU A 17 -3.88 9.14 6.90
C GLU A 17 -4.98 9.66 5.97
N GLN A 18 -4.93 10.94 5.60
CA GLN A 18 -5.91 11.55 4.68
C GLN A 18 -5.94 10.80 3.35
N ILE A 19 -4.77 10.60 2.73
CA ILE A 19 -4.64 9.89 1.44
C ILE A 19 -5.15 8.45 1.57
N ALA A 20 -4.78 7.75 2.65
CA ALA A 20 -5.24 6.39 2.89
C ALA A 20 -6.76 6.31 3.06
N ARG A 21 -7.37 7.26 3.78
CA ARG A 21 -8.83 7.35 3.94
C ARG A 21 -9.53 7.65 2.62
N ASP A 22 -9.00 8.59 1.84
CA ASP A 22 -9.56 8.94 0.53
C ASP A 22 -9.56 7.73 -0.40
N PHE A 23 -8.44 7.01 -0.47
CA PHE A 23 -8.34 5.75 -1.21
C PHE A 23 -9.30 4.67 -0.70
N LEU A 24 -9.40 4.50 0.62
CA LEU A 24 -10.29 3.49 1.22
C LEU A 24 -11.77 3.80 0.96
N ARG A 25 -12.18 5.08 0.85
CA ARG A 25 -13.57 5.41 0.48
C ARG A 25 -13.94 4.86 -0.90
N GLU A 26 -12.98 4.79 -1.82
CA GLU A 26 -13.20 4.28 -3.18
C GLU A 26 -13.03 2.76 -3.25
N ALA A 27 -11.94 2.22 -2.67
CA ALA A 27 -11.55 0.82 -2.85
C ALA A 27 -12.14 -0.14 -1.80
N ALA A 28 -12.43 0.34 -0.59
CA ALA A 28 -12.88 -0.48 0.53
C ALA A 28 -13.72 0.33 1.54
N PRO A 29 -14.86 0.93 1.10
CA PRO A 29 -15.65 1.83 1.94
C PRO A 29 -16.18 1.15 3.21
N ASP A 30 -16.32 -0.17 3.19
CA ASP A 30 -16.73 -0.99 4.33
C ASP A 30 -15.76 -0.90 5.53
N LEU A 31 -14.48 -0.61 5.28
CA LEU A 31 -13.46 -0.50 6.32
C LEU A 31 -13.51 0.84 7.08
N ILE A 32 -13.95 1.91 6.44
CA ILE A 32 -13.96 3.28 7.00
C ILE A 32 -14.70 3.39 8.35
N PRO A 33 -15.96 2.94 8.48
CA PRO A 33 -16.72 3.13 9.73
C PRO A 33 -16.21 2.28 10.89
N ARG A 34 -15.41 1.24 10.63
CA ARG A 34 -14.95 0.27 11.63
C ARG A 34 -13.43 0.26 11.76
N MET A 35 -12.77 1.30 11.25
CA MET A 35 -11.32 1.40 11.24
C MET A 35 -10.79 1.89 12.59
N LYS A 36 -9.91 1.10 13.22
CA LYS A 36 -9.05 1.57 14.31
C LYS A 36 -7.60 1.62 13.85
N ILE A 37 -7.07 2.82 13.67
CA ILE A 37 -5.65 3.02 13.32
C ILE A 37 -4.79 2.59 14.51
N SER A 38 -3.75 1.80 14.22
CA SER A 38 -2.76 1.36 15.20
C SER A 38 -1.51 2.22 15.17
N TRP A 39 -0.98 2.50 13.98
CA TRP A 39 0.16 3.39 13.78
C TRP A 39 0.31 3.78 12.32
N ILE A 40 1.03 4.87 12.10
CA ILE A 40 1.43 5.37 10.79
C ILE A 40 2.93 5.67 10.85
N LYS A 41 3.74 4.93 10.09
CA LYS A 41 5.22 5.03 10.14
C LYS A 41 5.85 4.72 8.78
N PRO A 42 7.07 5.21 8.50
CA PRO A 42 7.86 4.79 7.35
C PRO A 42 8.05 3.27 7.33
N HIS A 43 7.98 2.67 6.15
CA HIS A 43 8.18 1.25 5.91
C HIS A 43 8.83 1.04 4.55
N ASP A 44 9.84 0.17 4.52
CA ASP A 44 10.52 -0.25 3.30
C ASP A 44 9.83 -1.48 2.72
N GLU A 45 9.33 -1.38 1.50
CA GLU A 45 8.75 -2.51 0.76
C GLU A 45 9.68 -2.88 -0.40
N PRO A 46 10.24 -4.10 -0.43
CA PRO A 46 11.00 -4.57 -1.58
C PRO A 46 10.03 -4.91 -2.72
N ILE A 47 10.15 -4.20 -3.83
CA ILE A 47 9.34 -4.44 -5.03
C ILE A 47 10.25 -4.95 -6.13
N ARG A 48 9.82 -6.02 -6.80
CA ARG A 48 10.48 -6.50 -8.01
C ARG A 48 9.92 -5.74 -9.20
N ILE A 49 10.78 -4.97 -9.88
CA ILE A 49 10.46 -4.30 -11.13
C ILE A 49 11.21 -4.98 -12.27
N VAL A 50 10.62 -5.02 -13.47
CA VAL A 50 11.32 -5.47 -14.67
C VAL A 50 11.75 -4.23 -15.46
N ARG A 51 13.05 -4.00 -15.55
CA ARG A 51 13.67 -2.87 -16.27
C ARG A 51 14.51 -3.40 -17.42
N ASN A 52 14.22 -2.96 -18.65
CA ASN A 52 14.96 -3.37 -19.86
C ASN A 52 15.09 -4.91 -20.00
N GLY A 53 14.05 -5.66 -19.61
CA GLY A 53 14.06 -7.13 -19.61
C GLY A 53 14.84 -7.80 -18.47
N ARG A 54 15.40 -7.04 -17.52
CA ARG A 54 16.07 -7.54 -16.31
C ARG A 54 15.22 -7.25 -15.08
N GLY A 55 15.05 -8.26 -14.22
CA GLY A 55 14.42 -8.08 -12.92
C GLY A 55 15.36 -7.36 -11.97
N GLU A 56 14.92 -6.23 -11.42
CA GLU A 56 15.62 -5.47 -10.38
C GLU A 56 14.74 -5.45 -9.13
N THR A 57 15.32 -5.67 -7.96
CA THR A 57 14.62 -5.48 -6.69
C THR A 57 14.96 -4.09 -6.18
N VAL A 58 13.95 -3.23 -6.10
CA VAL A 58 14.08 -1.87 -5.58
C VAL A 58 13.32 -1.80 -4.27
N THR A 59 13.96 -1.23 -3.24
CA THR A 59 13.30 -0.92 -1.98
C THR A 59 12.55 0.39 -2.12
N LEU A 60 11.23 0.34 -1.99
CA LEU A 60 10.38 1.52 -1.99
C LEU A 60 9.99 1.87 -0.56
N THR A 61 10.49 3.00 -0.06
CA THR A 61 10.10 3.54 1.24
C THR A 61 8.77 4.27 1.09
N GLY A 62 7.79 3.96 1.93
CA GLY A 62 6.51 4.64 2.00
C GLY A 62 5.98 4.77 3.43
N MET A 63 4.94 5.59 3.63
CA MET A 63 4.25 5.70 4.91
C MET A 63 3.17 4.64 5.01
N LYS A 64 3.36 3.68 5.92
CA LYS A 64 2.41 2.59 6.16
C LYS A 64 1.44 2.97 7.26
N MET A 65 0.17 3.10 6.90
CA MET A 65 -0.95 3.18 7.84
C MET A 65 -1.43 1.77 8.14
N LYS A 66 -1.22 1.29 9.36
CA LYS A 66 -1.72 0.00 9.82
C LYS A 66 -2.97 0.20 10.66
N ALA A 67 -4.04 -0.50 10.31
CA ALA A 67 -5.31 -0.42 11.02
C ALA A 67 -5.95 -1.79 11.22
N ARG A 68 -6.83 -1.86 12.20
CA ARG A 68 -7.63 -3.04 12.52
C ARG A 68 -9.08 -2.78 12.15
N ASN A 69 -9.68 -3.71 11.42
CA ASN A 69 -11.12 -3.73 11.20
C ASN A 69 -11.79 -4.21 12.48
N GLN A 70 -12.64 -3.38 13.07
CA GLN A 70 -13.38 -3.72 14.29
C GLN A 70 -14.55 -4.66 14.02
N ALA A 71 -14.96 -4.87 12.76
CA ALA A 71 -16.02 -5.82 12.41
C ALA A 71 -15.64 -7.28 12.70
N ASP A 72 -14.42 -7.65 12.33
CA ASP A 72 -13.93 -9.03 12.30
C ASP A 72 -12.59 -9.19 13.03
N GLY A 73 -12.00 -8.09 13.50
CA GLY A 73 -10.72 -8.07 14.19
C GLY A 73 -9.51 -8.26 13.26
N ARG A 74 -9.68 -8.28 11.94
CA ARG A 74 -8.61 -8.50 10.97
C ARG A 74 -7.80 -7.23 10.74
N TRP A 75 -6.55 -7.40 10.32
CA TRP A 75 -5.67 -6.27 10.01
C TRP A 75 -5.79 -5.86 8.54
N PHE A 76 -5.52 -4.59 8.28
CA PHE A 76 -5.33 -4.05 6.95
C PHE A 76 -4.30 -2.92 7.00
N TRP A 77 -3.71 -2.60 5.85
CA TRP A 77 -2.83 -1.45 5.73
C TRP A 77 -2.84 -0.83 4.34
N VAL A 78 -2.55 0.45 4.30
CA VAL A 78 -2.23 1.20 3.09
C VAL A 78 -0.80 1.73 3.22
N ILE A 79 0.00 1.62 2.18
CA ILE A 79 1.33 2.26 2.09
C ILE A 79 1.22 3.40 1.09
N VAL A 80 1.53 4.62 1.54
CA VAL A 80 1.51 5.85 0.73
C VAL A 80 2.93 6.21 0.33
N GLY A 81 3.16 6.49 -0.95
CA GLY A 81 4.44 6.87 -1.50
C GLY A 81 4.82 8.33 -1.25
N ALA A 82 6.07 8.65 -1.55
CA ALA A 82 6.56 10.04 -1.55
C ALA A 82 5.89 10.94 -2.61
N ASP A 83 5.19 10.34 -3.59
CA ASP A 83 4.34 11.03 -4.57
C ASP A 83 2.92 11.29 -4.07
N GLU A 84 2.66 11.07 -2.78
CA GLU A 84 1.33 11.19 -2.17
C GLU A 84 0.28 10.24 -2.77
N ARG A 85 0.71 9.08 -3.31
CA ARG A 85 -0.19 8.08 -3.89
C ARG A 85 -0.20 6.77 -3.10
N PRO A 86 -1.34 6.09 -2.98
CA PRO A 86 -1.37 4.72 -2.49
C PRO A 86 -0.55 3.79 -3.40
N MET A 87 0.37 3.04 -2.81
CA MET A 87 1.24 2.10 -3.54
C MET A 87 0.86 0.65 -3.26
N VAL A 88 0.50 0.35 -2.00
CA VAL A 88 0.14 -1.00 -1.54
C VAL A 88 -1.10 -0.90 -0.67
N PHE A 89 -2.07 -1.78 -0.92
CA PHE A 89 -3.19 -2.02 -0.04
C PHE A 89 -3.34 -3.51 0.22
N GLU A 90 -3.48 -3.86 1.50
CA GLU A 90 -3.78 -5.22 1.91
C GLU A 90 -4.85 -5.22 3.00
N ARG A 91 -5.74 -6.21 2.96
CA ARG A 91 -6.84 -6.39 3.92
C ARG A 91 -7.02 -7.86 4.30
N ASP A 92 -7.90 -8.10 5.27
CA ASP A 92 -8.29 -9.43 5.74
C ASP A 92 -7.13 -10.25 6.35
N ILE A 93 -6.21 -9.56 7.00
CA ILE A 93 -4.94 -10.13 7.42
C ILE A 93 -5.07 -10.75 8.81
N VAL A 94 -4.85 -12.06 8.87
CA VAL A 94 -4.85 -12.86 10.10
C VAL A 94 -3.42 -13.23 10.50
N TRP A 95 -3.08 -13.08 11.78
CA TRP A 95 -1.84 -13.61 12.34
C TRP A 95 -2.13 -14.98 12.92
N ILE A 96 -1.70 -16.03 12.23
CA ILE A 96 -1.72 -17.39 12.78
C ILE A 96 -0.45 -17.53 13.63
N THR A 97 -0.64 -17.72 14.93
CA THR A 97 0.41 -18.02 15.90
C THR A 97 1.29 -19.17 15.38
N PHE A 98 2.57 -18.88 15.10
CA PHE A 98 3.75 -19.75 14.91
C PHE A 98 3.52 -21.23 14.47
N PRO A 99 4.02 -21.71 13.31
CA PRO A 99 4.96 -21.09 12.38
C PRO A 99 4.26 -20.50 11.14
N GLY A 100 3.82 -19.24 11.27
CA GLY A 100 4.24 -18.17 10.36
C GLY A 100 3.88 -18.24 8.87
N HIS A 101 2.67 -18.67 8.49
CA HIS A 101 2.18 -18.46 7.13
C HIS A 101 1.12 -17.34 7.09
N ARG A 102 1.48 -16.24 6.44
CA ARG A 102 0.61 -15.10 6.14
C ARG A 102 -0.38 -15.52 5.05
N LYS A 103 -1.66 -15.67 5.38
CA LYS A 103 -2.75 -15.84 4.40
C LYS A 103 -3.40 -14.48 4.20
N THR A 104 -2.97 -13.75 3.17
CA THR A 104 -3.51 -12.44 2.79
C THR A 104 -3.78 -12.44 1.30
N GLU A 105 -4.92 -11.94 0.89
CA GLU A 105 -5.10 -11.54 -0.49
C GLU A 105 -4.31 -10.24 -0.69
N LYS A 106 -3.28 -10.29 -1.53
CA LYS A 106 -2.49 -9.12 -1.91
C LYS A 106 -3.27 -8.38 -3.00
N TRP A 107 -3.92 -7.27 -2.65
CA TRP A 107 -4.82 -6.56 -3.56
C TRP A 107 -4.14 -5.48 -4.42
N LEU A 108 -2.81 -5.37 -4.38
CA LEU A 108 -2.03 -4.45 -5.24
C LEU A 108 -0.62 -4.96 -5.59
N HIS A 109 -0.43 -6.27 -5.68
CA HIS A 109 0.80 -6.82 -6.26
C HIS A 109 0.55 -7.26 -7.72
N ASP A 110 1.21 -6.54 -8.64
CA ASP A 110 1.66 -7.00 -9.96
C ASP A 110 0.73 -6.92 -11.19
N GLY A 111 -0.31 -6.07 -11.22
CA GLY A 111 -1.06 -5.83 -12.48
C GLY A 111 -1.53 -4.40 -12.76
N TRP A 112 -1.78 -3.60 -11.73
CA TRP A 112 -2.71 -2.46 -11.86
C TRP A 112 -2.14 -1.18 -12.50
N LEU A 113 -0.81 -1.00 -12.53
CA LEU A 113 -0.17 0.15 -13.17
C LEU A 113 0.00 0.03 -14.70
N LYS A 114 -0.29 -1.13 -15.30
CA LYS A 114 -0.14 -1.34 -16.75
C LYS A 114 -1.26 -0.73 -17.60
N GLU A 115 -2.40 -0.37 -17.02
CA GLU A 115 -3.54 0.15 -17.78
C GLU A 115 -3.76 1.67 -17.70
N GLN A 116 -3.07 2.40 -16.81
CA GLN A 116 -3.15 3.87 -16.79
C GLN A 116 -2.05 4.59 -17.58
N ALA A 117 -1.22 3.84 -18.33
CA ALA A 117 -0.27 4.39 -19.29
C ALA A 117 -0.61 4.06 -20.76
N THR A 118 -1.73 3.37 -21.02
CA THR A 118 -2.20 3.01 -22.36
C THR A 118 -3.27 3.97 -22.92
N SER A 119 -3.46 5.16 -22.34
CA SER A 119 -4.34 6.17 -22.91
C SER A 119 -3.72 7.58 -22.90
N LYS A 120 -2.75 7.78 -23.78
CA LYS A 120 -2.78 8.92 -24.72
C LYS A 120 -2.01 8.52 -25.98
N PRO A 121 -2.69 8.09 -27.05
CA PRO A 121 -2.12 8.12 -28.38
C PRO A 121 -1.99 9.57 -28.84
N THR A 122 -0.79 9.88 -29.34
CA THR A 122 -0.39 10.91 -30.31
C THR A 122 -0.74 12.37 -30.02
#